data_AF-A0A4C1ZFC4-F1
#
_entry.id   AF-A0A4C1ZFC4-F1
#
_cell.length_a   1.000
_cell.length_b   1.000
_cell.length_c   1.000
_cell.angle_alpha   90.00
_cell.angle_beta   90.00
_cell.angle_gamma   90.00
#
_symmetry.space_group_name_H-M   'P 1'
#
loop_
_entity.id
_entity.type
_entity.pdbx_description
1 polymer ?
#
loop_
_entity_poly.entity_id
_entity_poly.type
_entity_poly.pdbx_seq_one_letter_code
_entity_poly.pdbx_strand_id
1 'polypeptide(L)'
;MILFYDPIVVTARCTSVALEERILEMADAIIRSKTSNDSREERTEPDITWVNGVQDCGKITWVAKHFVTEMNVVITTALEATRNLREKLACRLEVNAISKLRKMVSVLVNGFQGLKSCDCPIVDEIFMSHFGAIVMATRLAGAKKVLLIGHVNQLSFFDRLNFFEMVYFRPNVLGDG
;
A
#
# COMPACT_ATOMS: atom_id res chain seq x y z
N MET A 1 4.42 -1.94 -57.35
CA MET A 1 3.23 -2.25 -56.53
C MET A 1 3.73 -2.55 -55.12
N ILE A 2 3.65 -1.56 -54.23
CA ILE A 2 4.10 -1.69 -52.83
C ILE A 2 2.90 -2.18 -52.04
N LEU A 3 2.98 -3.40 -51.48
CA LEU A 3 1.99 -3.93 -50.55
C LEU A 3 2.13 -3.16 -49.22
N PHE A 4 1.21 -2.25 -48.94
CA PHE A 4 1.02 -1.72 -47.60
C PHE A 4 0.45 -2.84 -46.74
N TYR A 5 1.30 -3.47 -45.92
CA TYR A 5 0.87 -4.27 -44.79
C TYR A 5 0.56 -3.29 -43.65
N ASP A 6 -0.69 -3.27 -43.17
CA ASP A 6 -1.02 -2.62 -41.91
C ASP A 6 -0.35 -3.41 -40.77
N PRO A 7 0.63 -2.85 -40.05
CA PRO A 7 1.27 -3.57 -38.96
C PRO A 7 0.27 -3.77 -37.83
N ILE A 8 -0.04 -5.02 -37.51
CA ILE A 8 -0.80 -5.36 -36.30
C ILE A 8 0.12 -5.17 -35.10
N VAL A 9 -0.03 -4.04 -34.43
CA VAL A 9 0.69 -3.74 -33.19
C VAL A 9 -0.05 -4.41 -32.03
N VAL A 10 0.49 -5.55 -31.56
CA VAL A 10 0.01 -6.22 -30.36
C VAL A 10 0.68 -5.55 -29.15
N THR A 11 -0.11 -4.85 -28.35
CA THR A 11 0.34 -4.31 -27.06
C THR A 11 -0.12 -5.22 -25.94
N ALA A 12 0.69 -5.38 -24.89
CA ALA A 12 0.26 -6.04 -23.67
C ALA A 12 -0.73 -5.13 -22.91
N ARG A 13 -1.95 -4.97 -23.43
CA ARG A 13 -3.07 -4.36 -22.69
C ARG A 13 -3.65 -5.40 -21.73
N CYS A 14 -2.94 -5.68 -20.65
CA CYS A 14 -3.43 -6.58 -19.61
C CYS A 14 -3.93 -5.74 -18.44
N THR A 15 -5.26 -5.73 -18.21
CA THR A 15 -5.97 -5.37 -16.96
C THR A 15 -5.66 -4.03 -16.28
N SER A 16 -4.67 -3.26 -16.72
CA SER A 16 -4.21 -2.02 -16.10
C SER A 16 -5.28 -0.94 -16.19
N VAL A 17 -5.92 -0.79 -17.36
CA VAL A 17 -6.97 0.21 -17.58
C VAL A 17 -8.13 0.00 -16.62
N ALA A 18 -8.61 -1.24 -16.45
CA ALA A 18 -9.70 -1.52 -15.52
C ALA A 18 -9.29 -1.37 -14.04
N LEU A 19 -8.02 -1.63 -13.69
CA LEU A 19 -7.51 -1.41 -12.33
C LEU A 19 -7.34 0.08 -12.03
N GLU A 20 -6.80 0.83 -12.97
CA GLU A 20 -6.59 2.29 -12.88
C GLU A 20 -7.93 3.02 -12.80
N GLU A 21 -8.89 2.69 -13.65
CA GLU A 21 -10.26 3.24 -13.60
C GLU A 21 -10.90 2.99 -12.24
N ARG A 22 -10.81 1.77 -11.71
CA ARG A 22 -11.39 1.46 -10.41
C ARG A 22 -10.65 2.12 -9.24
N ILE A 23 -9.33 2.30 -9.33
CA ILE A 23 -8.57 3.08 -8.34
C ILE A 23 -9.02 4.55 -8.40
N LEU A 24 -9.24 5.10 -9.59
CA LEU A 24 -9.74 6.47 -9.76
C LEU A 24 -11.16 6.62 -9.20
N GLU A 25 -12.06 5.68 -9.46
CA GLU A 25 -13.40 5.65 -8.87
C GLU A 25 -13.34 5.66 -7.33
N MET A 26 -12.47 4.83 -6.75
CA MET A 26 -12.25 4.78 -5.30
C MET A 26 -11.66 6.09 -4.77
N ALA A 27 -10.73 6.71 -5.49
CA ALA A 27 -10.16 8.02 -5.17
C ALA A 27 -11.23 9.11 -5.13
N ASP A 28 -12.04 9.15 -6.17
CA ASP A 28 -13.08 10.14 -6.37
C ASP A 28 -14.20 9.98 -5.32
N ALA A 29 -14.54 8.74 -4.93
CA ALA A 29 -15.43 8.50 -3.80
C ALA A 29 -14.90 9.07 -2.47
N ILE A 30 -13.60 8.90 -2.18
CA ILE A 30 -12.96 9.50 -0.99
C ILE A 30 -13.00 11.03 -1.08
N ILE A 31 -12.70 11.59 -2.24
CA ILE A 31 -12.68 13.05 -2.46
C ILE A 31 -14.09 13.63 -2.31
N ARG A 32 -15.11 13.04 -2.94
CA ARG A 32 -16.50 13.51 -2.85
C ARG A 32 -17.07 13.43 -1.44
N SER A 33 -16.69 12.41 -0.66
CA SER A 33 -17.08 12.33 0.77
C SER A 33 -16.56 13.52 1.59
N LYS A 34 -15.50 14.21 1.14
CA LYS A 34 -14.98 15.44 1.75
C LYS A 34 -15.89 16.65 1.49
N THR A 35 -16.63 16.66 0.39
CA THR A 35 -17.40 17.82 -0.08
C THR A 35 -18.85 17.81 0.42
N SER A 36 -19.39 16.65 0.82
CA SER A 36 -20.79 16.50 1.22
C SER A 36 -21.05 16.51 2.73
N ASN A 37 -20.04 16.31 3.58
CA ASN A 37 -20.21 16.34 5.03
C ASN A 37 -20.14 17.79 5.55
N ASP A 38 -21.30 18.38 5.80
CA ASP A 38 -21.49 19.71 6.41
C ASP A 38 -21.26 19.71 7.95
N SER A 39 -20.70 18.63 8.49
CA SER A 39 -20.15 18.57 9.84
C SER A 39 -18.64 18.35 9.77
N ARG A 40 -17.90 19.30 10.33
CA ARG A 40 -16.44 19.37 10.44
C ARG A 40 -15.84 18.20 11.25
N GLU A 41 -15.99 16.96 10.81
CA GLU A 41 -14.99 15.95 11.12
C GLU A 41 -13.82 16.19 10.18
N GLU A 42 -12.96 17.15 10.57
CA GLU A 42 -11.64 17.33 10.01
C GLU A 42 -10.90 16.01 10.16
N ARG A 43 -10.92 15.18 9.11
CA ARG A 43 -10.16 13.92 9.07
C ARG A 43 -8.69 14.29 9.21
N THR A 44 -8.22 14.20 10.45
CA THR A 44 -6.84 14.47 10.85
C THR A 44 -5.92 13.59 10.03
N GLU A 45 -4.77 14.12 9.63
CA GLU A 45 -3.74 13.29 9.01
C GLU A 45 -3.43 12.10 9.92
N PRO A 46 -3.30 10.88 9.37
CA PRO A 46 -2.99 9.73 10.20
C PRO A 46 -1.63 9.93 10.85
N ASP A 47 -1.51 9.54 12.10
CA ASP A 47 -0.23 9.47 12.80
C ASP A 47 0.65 8.41 12.11
N ILE A 48 1.78 8.84 11.54
CA ILE A 48 2.67 8.00 10.74
C ILE A 48 3.89 7.61 11.58
N THR A 49 4.00 6.34 11.93
CA THR A 49 5.21 5.78 12.52
C THR A 49 6.00 5.06 11.44
N TRP A 50 7.27 5.42 11.23
CA TRP A 50 8.17 4.69 10.32
C TRP A 50 9.25 3.93 11.09
N VAL A 51 9.44 2.67 10.72
CA VAL A 51 10.54 1.82 11.17
C VAL A 51 11.47 1.55 10.01
N ASN A 52 12.66 2.15 10.06
CA ASN A 52 13.75 1.82 9.16
C ASN A 52 14.43 0.54 9.64
N GLY A 53 14.22 -0.57 8.95
CA GLY A 53 15.01 -1.77 9.22
C GLY A 53 16.02 -2.02 8.11
N VAL A 54 17.21 -2.47 8.50
CA VAL A 54 18.27 -2.91 7.57
C VAL A 54 17.83 -4.20 6.86
N GLN A 55 18.44 -4.54 5.73
CA GLN A 55 18.19 -5.82 5.08
C GLN A 55 18.46 -6.98 6.06
N ASP A 56 17.62 -8.03 6.00
CA ASP A 56 17.66 -9.22 6.86
C ASP A 56 17.54 -8.98 8.39
N CYS A 57 17.17 -7.77 8.83
CA CYS A 57 16.97 -7.47 10.26
C CYS A 57 15.74 -8.15 10.91
N GLY A 58 15.05 -9.04 10.19
CA GLY A 58 13.90 -9.76 10.72
C GLY A 58 12.60 -8.95 10.77
N LYS A 59 12.41 -7.94 9.90
CA LYS A 59 11.17 -7.12 9.83
C LYS A 59 9.89 -7.95 9.82
N ILE A 60 9.84 -8.99 8.98
CA ILE A 60 8.68 -9.89 8.88
C ILE A 60 8.43 -10.60 10.22
N THR A 61 9.49 -11.01 10.92
CA THR A 61 9.40 -11.61 12.26
C THR A 61 8.93 -10.59 13.29
N TRP A 62 9.39 -9.33 13.20
CA TRP A 62 8.96 -8.23 14.05
C TRP A 62 7.48 -7.90 13.83
N VAL A 63 7.01 -7.83 12.58
CA VAL A 63 5.58 -7.66 12.23
C VAL A 63 4.77 -8.77 12.85
N ALA A 64 5.14 -10.03 12.62
CA ALA A 64 4.43 -11.17 13.18
C ALA A 64 4.40 -11.17 14.72
N LYS A 65 5.32 -10.48 15.41
CA LYS A 65 5.37 -10.35 16.88
C LYS A 65 4.50 -9.23 17.43
N HIS A 66 4.38 -8.12 16.71
CA HIS A 66 3.61 -6.95 17.17
C HIS A 66 2.23 -6.85 16.52
N PHE A 67 1.90 -7.78 15.64
CA PHE A 67 0.61 -7.84 14.97
C PHE A 67 -0.52 -8.24 15.93
N VAL A 68 -1.56 -7.40 15.99
CA VAL A 68 -2.80 -7.61 16.73
C VAL A 68 -3.94 -7.83 15.75
N THR A 69 -4.52 -9.03 15.74
CA THR A 69 -5.54 -9.45 14.76
C THR A 69 -6.76 -8.54 14.68
N GLU A 70 -7.20 -8.01 15.81
CA GLU A 70 -8.39 -7.15 15.89
C GLU A 70 -8.17 -5.76 15.29
N MET A 71 -6.92 -5.27 15.31
CA MET A 71 -6.59 -3.88 14.97
C MET A 71 -5.78 -3.75 13.67
N ASN A 72 -4.94 -4.73 13.36
CA ASN A 72 -3.96 -4.61 12.29
C ASN A 72 -4.37 -5.36 11.02
N VAL A 73 -3.98 -4.79 9.88
CA VAL A 73 -3.95 -5.44 8.58
C VAL A 73 -2.59 -5.15 7.99
N VAL A 74 -1.91 -6.16 7.45
CA VAL A 74 -0.62 -5.96 6.78
C VAL A 74 -0.87 -5.74 5.29
N ILE A 75 -0.30 -4.67 4.75
CA ILE A 75 -0.35 -4.27 3.35
C ILE A 75 1.06 -4.38 2.80
N THR A 76 1.24 -5.08 1.68
CA THR A 76 2.56 -5.24 1.04
C THR A 76 2.46 -5.06 -0.47
N THR A 77 3.56 -4.71 -1.11
CA THR A 77 3.68 -4.60 -2.56
C THR A 77 4.26 -5.85 -3.22
N ALA A 78 5.27 -6.48 -2.64
CA ALA A 78 5.89 -7.66 -3.25
C ALA A 78 5.09 -8.94 -3.00
N LEU A 79 4.98 -9.73 -4.07
CA LEU A 79 4.38 -11.07 -4.02
C LEU A 79 5.16 -12.00 -3.08
N GLU A 80 6.49 -11.97 -3.13
CA GLU A 80 7.34 -12.81 -2.29
C GLU A 80 7.26 -12.42 -0.82
N ALA A 81 7.24 -11.12 -0.51
CA ALA A 81 6.97 -10.63 0.84
C ALA A 81 5.60 -11.11 1.34
N THR A 82 4.58 -11.08 0.49
CA THR A 82 3.25 -11.62 0.82
C THR A 82 3.31 -13.11 1.19
N ARG A 83 4.05 -13.94 0.44
CA ARG A 83 4.15 -15.39 0.70
C ARG A 83 4.83 -15.68 2.03
N ASN A 84 6.01 -15.10 2.26
CA ASN A 84 6.78 -15.27 3.48
C ASN A 84 5.99 -14.78 4.71
N LEU A 85 5.36 -13.61 4.60
CA LEU A 85 4.58 -13.03 5.68
C LEU A 85 3.31 -13.85 5.95
N ARG A 86 2.67 -14.42 4.92
CA ARG A 86 1.55 -15.35 5.08
C ARG A 86 1.94 -16.61 5.83
N GLU A 87 3.08 -17.23 5.48
CA GLU A 87 3.58 -18.42 6.17
C GLU A 87 3.84 -18.15 7.65
N LYS A 88 4.56 -17.06 7.95
CA LYS A 88 4.86 -16.68 9.34
C LYS A 88 3.63 -16.29 10.15
N LEU A 89 2.66 -15.61 9.55
CA LEU A 89 1.40 -15.27 10.23
C LEU A 89 0.50 -16.50 10.41
N ALA A 90 0.43 -17.40 9.42
CA ALA A 90 -0.37 -18.64 9.52
C ALA A 90 0.11 -19.54 10.65
N CYS A 91 1.42 -19.62 10.89
CA CYS A 91 1.97 -20.34 12.05
C CYS A 91 1.56 -19.74 13.41
N ARG A 92 1.06 -18.51 13.47
CA ARG A 92 0.76 -17.80 14.73
C ARG A 92 -0.71 -17.48 14.97
N LEU A 93 -1.51 -17.31 13.92
CA LEU A 93 -2.80 -16.60 14.00
C LEU A 93 -4.01 -17.39 13.46
N GLU A 94 -3.90 -18.73 13.37
CA GLU A 94 -4.94 -19.62 12.85
C GLU A 94 -5.51 -19.20 11.47
N VAL A 95 -6.69 -19.71 11.09
CA VAL A 95 -7.33 -19.60 9.76
C VAL A 95 -7.65 -18.14 9.39
N ASN A 96 -7.81 -17.24 10.37
CA ASN A 96 -8.17 -15.84 10.13
C ASN A 96 -7.00 -14.95 9.67
N ALA A 97 -5.75 -15.41 9.83
CA ALA A 97 -4.54 -14.64 9.54
C ALA A 97 -4.41 -14.19 8.08
N ILE A 98 -4.84 -15.06 7.15
CA ILE A 98 -4.70 -14.82 5.70
C ILE A 98 -5.58 -13.65 5.26
N SER A 99 -6.75 -13.47 5.87
CA SER A 99 -7.67 -12.37 5.53
C SER A 99 -7.10 -10.99 5.86
N LYS A 100 -6.13 -10.95 6.79
CA LYS A 100 -5.46 -9.76 7.31
C LYS A 100 -4.19 -9.38 6.55
N LEU A 101 -3.84 -10.13 5.51
CA LEU A 101 -2.75 -9.78 4.60
C LEU A 101 -3.33 -9.35 3.24
N ARG A 102 -3.03 -8.13 2.81
CA ARG A 102 -3.53 -7.57 1.56
C ARG A 102 -2.38 -7.03 0.71
N LYS A 103 -2.55 -7.10 -0.60
CA LYS A 103 -1.67 -6.37 -1.52
C LYS A 103 -2.13 -4.93 -1.63
N MET A 104 -1.19 -3.99 -1.78
CA MET A 104 -1.50 -2.57 -1.95
C MET A 104 -2.57 -2.35 -3.04
N VAL A 105 -2.36 -2.90 -4.25
CA VAL A 105 -3.33 -2.78 -5.37
C VAL A 105 -4.72 -3.34 -5.00
N SER A 106 -4.79 -4.44 -4.24
CA SER A 106 -6.06 -5.01 -3.81
C SER A 106 -6.82 -4.07 -2.88
N VAL A 107 -6.11 -3.38 -1.98
CA VAL A 107 -6.67 -2.36 -1.09
C VAL A 107 -7.15 -1.15 -1.88
N LEU A 108 -6.38 -0.66 -2.86
CA LEU A 108 -6.79 0.52 -3.63
C LEU A 108 -8.02 0.26 -4.51
N VAL A 109 -8.18 -0.98 -5.01
CA VAL A 109 -9.28 -1.36 -5.93
C VAL A 109 -10.55 -1.78 -5.20
N ASN A 110 -10.42 -2.43 -4.03
CA ASN A 110 -11.56 -3.03 -3.32
C ASN A 110 -11.76 -2.47 -1.90
N GLY A 111 -10.88 -1.59 -1.44
CA GLY A 111 -10.83 -1.17 -0.04
C GLY A 111 -10.57 -2.35 0.90
N PHE A 112 -11.11 -2.24 2.11
CA PHE A 112 -11.02 -3.26 3.16
C PHE A 112 -12.29 -4.12 3.24
N GLN A 113 -13.01 -4.31 2.13
CA GLN A 113 -14.23 -5.13 2.11
C GLN A 113 -13.98 -6.53 2.69
N GLY A 114 -14.90 -6.96 3.57
CA GLY A 114 -14.83 -8.24 4.28
C GLY A 114 -13.99 -8.25 5.56
N LEU A 115 -13.44 -7.10 5.99
CA LEU A 115 -12.76 -6.94 7.28
C LEU A 115 -13.66 -6.22 8.29
N LYS A 116 -13.74 -6.74 9.52
CA LYS A 116 -14.59 -6.20 10.59
C LYS A 116 -14.08 -4.86 11.16
N SER A 117 -12.76 -4.64 11.16
CA SER A 117 -12.10 -3.42 11.65
C SER A 117 -10.61 -3.41 11.24
N CYS A 118 -10.07 -2.21 11.03
CA CYS A 118 -8.64 -1.94 10.79
C CYS A 118 -8.29 -0.56 11.37
N ASP A 119 -7.75 -0.52 12.57
CA ASP A 119 -7.45 0.74 13.28
C ASP A 119 -6.04 1.25 13.02
N CYS A 120 -5.13 0.32 12.68
CA CYS A 120 -3.72 0.60 12.44
C CYS A 120 -3.16 -0.35 11.36
N PRO A 121 -3.27 0.00 10.07
CA PRO A 121 -2.63 -0.74 9.00
C PRO A 121 -1.11 -0.70 9.14
N ILE A 122 -0.47 -1.83 8.83
CA ILE A 122 0.98 -1.98 8.76
C ILE A 122 1.34 -2.09 7.28
N VAL A 123 2.10 -1.13 6.75
CA VAL A 123 2.55 -1.14 5.36
C VAL A 123 4.00 -1.59 5.31
N ASP A 124 4.25 -2.72 4.67
CA ASP A 124 5.58 -3.25 4.38
C ASP A 124 6.09 -2.75 3.03
N GLU A 125 7.42 -2.75 2.86
CA GLU A 125 8.12 -2.28 1.66
C GLU A 125 7.71 -0.88 1.21
N ILE A 126 7.52 0.04 2.16
CA ILE A 126 6.90 1.35 1.87
C ILE A 126 7.56 2.14 0.75
N PHE A 127 8.88 1.99 0.58
CA PHE A 127 9.63 2.71 -0.44
C PHE A 127 9.29 2.24 -1.84
N MET A 128 8.73 1.04 -2.03
CA MET A 128 8.28 0.55 -3.34
C MET A 128 6.91 1.09 -3.75
N SER A 129 6.19 1.77 -2.84
CA SER A 129 4.90 2.40 -3.11
C SER A 129 5.03 3.91 -3.27
N HIS A 130 4.24 4.50 -4.16
CA HIS A 130 4.04 5.94 -4.15
C HIS A 130 3.42 6.38 -2.82
N PHE A 131 3.88 7.49 -2.23
CA PHE A 131 3.38 7.96 -0.93
C PHE A 131 1.86 8.21 -0.95
N GLY A 132 1.32 8.74 -2.04
CA GLY A 132 -0.13 8.93 -2.21
C GLY A 132 -0.93 7.62 -2.12
N ALA A 133 -0.36 6.49 -2.55
CA ALA A 133 -1.01 5.18 -2.41
C ALA A 133 -1.09 4.75 -0.94
N ILE A 134 -0.02 5.00 -0.15
CA ILE A 134 0.01 4.75 1.28
C ILE A 134 -1.06 5.59 1.99
N VAL A 135 -1.12 6.89 1.71
CA VAL A 135 -2.12 7.80 2.28
C VAL A 135 -3.54 7.36 1.92
N MET A 136 -3.77 6.98 0.66
CA MET A 136 -5.07 6.48 0.21
C MET A 136 -5.45 5.19 0.92
N ALA A 137 -4.54 4.22 1.05
CA ALA A 137 -4.79 2.97 1.76
C ALA A 137 -5.14 3.21 3.24
N THR A 138 -4.41 4.11 3.92
CA THR A 138 -4.72 4.48 5.31
C THR A 138 -6.10 5.14 5.43
N ARG A 139 -6.46 6.03 4.48
CA ARG A 139 -7.79 6.65 4.43
C ARG A 139 -8.90 5.64 4.17
N LEU A 140 -8.68 4.68 3.27
CA LEU A 140 -9.62 3.59 3.00
C LEU A 140 -9.83 2.67 4.22
N ALA A 141 -8.83 2.54 5.09
CA ALA A 141 -8.97 1.83 6.35
C ALA A 141 -9.81 2.61 7.37
N GLY A 142 -9.95 3.93 7.21
CA GLY A 142 -10.49 4.81 8.26
C GLY A 142 -9.56 4.92 9.48
N ALA A 143 -8.28 4.56 9.32
CA ALA A 143 -7.34 4.45 10.40
C ALA A 143 -6.76 5.81 10.80
N LYS A 144 -6.60 6.03 12.12
CA LYS A 144 -5.94 7.23 12.67
C LYS A 144 -4.42 7.08 12.80
N LYS A 145 -3.92 5.86 12.69
CA LYS A 145 -2.49 5.52 12.82
C LYS A 145 -2.08 4.60 11.69
N VAL A 146 -0.85 4.72 11.22
CA VAL A 146 -0.27 3.79 10.25
C VAL A 146 1.18 3.50 10.64
N LEU A 147 1.54 2.22 10.58
CA LEU A 147 2.90 1.77 10.79
C LEU A 147 3.55 1.46 9.44
N LEU A 148 4.60 2.17 9.10
CA LEU A 148 5.36 2.03 7.87
C LEU A 148 6.66 1.28 8.14
N ILE A 149 6.92 0.23 7.38
CA ILE A 149 8.11 -0.60 7.49
C ILE A 149 8.85 -0.59 6.15
N GLY A 150 10.11 -0.17 6.18
CA GLY A 150 10.91 0.01 4.97
C GLY A 150 12.40 -0.06 5.22
N HIS A 151 13.19 -0.13 4.15
CA HIS A 151 14.63 0.05 4.20
C HIS A 151 15.00 1.23 3.30
N VAL A 152 15.60 2.27 3.86
CA VAL A 152 15.93 3.49 3.10
C VAL A 152 16.87 3.23 1.90
N ASN A 153 17.70 2.18 1.97
CA ASN A 153 18.61 1.83 0.87
C ASN A 153 18.05 0.76 -0.08
N GLN A 154 16.79 0.35 0.08
CA GLN A 154 16.12 -0.55 -0.87
C GLN A 154 15.54 0.25 -2.04
N LEU A 155 15.26 -0.45 -3.15
CA LEU A 155 14.62 0.12 -4.34
C LEU A 155 13.40 0.96 -3.95
N SER A 156 13.44 2.23 -4.36
CA SER A 156 12.36 3.18 -4.19
C SER A 156 11.38 3.11 -5.36
N PHE A 157 10.21 3.72 -5.18
CA PHE A 157 9.15 3.80 -6.15
C PHE A 157 9.67 4.50 -7.40
N PHE A 158 9.34 3.91 -8.55
CA PHE A 158 9.75 4.40 -9.85
C PHE A 158 8.49 4.61 -10.70
N ASP A 159 8.25 5.86 -11.10
CA ASP A 159 7.19 6.18 -12.05
C ASP A 159 7.62 5.71 -13.45
N ARG A 160 7.02 4.61 -13.91
CA ARG A 160 7.34 4.02 -15.22
C ARG A 160 6.75 4.81 -16.38
N LEU A 161 5.74 5.63 -16.11
CA LEU A 161 4.97 6.34 -17.15
C LEU A 161 5.41 7.81 -17.24
N ASN A 162 6.29 8.26 -16.33
CA ASN A 162 6.76 9.65 -16.24
C ASN A 162 5.60 10.64 -16.27
N PHE A 163 4.50 10.32 -15.58
CA PHE A 163 3.31 11.16 -15.53
C PHE A 163 3.57 12.45 -14.75
N PHE A 164 4.48 12.42 -13.78
CA PHE A 164 4.79 13.56 -12.92
C PHE A 164 6.30 13.72 -12.74
N GLU A 165 6.75 14.96 -12.55
CA GLU A 165 8.09 15.22 -12.07
C GLU A 165 8.21 14.76 -10.60
N MET A 166 9.03 13.74 -10.38
CA MET A 166 9.21 13.14 -9.06
C MET A 166 10.45 13.74 -8.37
N VAL A 167 10.23 14.41 -7.24
CA VAL A 167 11.32 14.89 -6.38
C VAL A 167 11.57 13.88 -5.26
N TYR A 168 12.75 13.27 -5.25
CA TYR A 168 13.13 12.29 -4.24
C TYR A 168 13.89 12.95 -3.10
N PHE A 169 13.32 12.90 -1.90
CA PHE A 169 14.01 13.25 -0.67
C PHE A 169 14.41 11.97 0.05
N ARG A 170 15.72 11.79 0.29
CA ARG A 170 16.16 10.76 1.23
C ARG A 170 15.95 11.31 2.65
N PRO A 171 15.15 10.65 3.50
CA PRO A 171 15.09 11.03 4.90
C PRO A 171 16.48 10.82 5.48
N ASN A 172 17.17 11.92 5.80
CA ASN A 172 18.41 11.83 6.57
C ASN A 172 18.06 11.19 7.92
N VAL A 173 18.83 10.20 8.32
CA VAL A 173 18.83 9.72 9.71
C VAL A 173 19.23 10.95 10.53
N LEU A 174 18.28 11.56 11.24
CA LEU A 174 18.64 12.45 12.33
C LEU A 174 19.36 11.55 13.34
N GLY A 175 20.69 11.60 13.30
CA GLY A 175 21.54 10.86 14.22
C GLY A 175 21.13 11.22 15.64
N ASP A 176 21.07 10.19 16.47
CA ASP A 176 20.82 10.26 17.91
C ASP A 176 21.66 11.39 18.54
N GLY A 177 21.00 12.18 19.40
CA GLY A 177 21.67 13.10 20.32
C GLY A 177 22.41 12.34 21.42
#